data_AF-A0A354SNF0-F1
#
_entry.id   AF-A0A354SNF0-F1
#
_cell.length_a   1.000
_cell.length_b   1.000
_cell.length_c   1.000
_cell.angle_alpha   90.00
_cell.angle_beta   90.00
_cell.angle_gamma   90.00
#
_symmetry.space_group_name_H-M   'P 1'
#
loop_
_entity.id
_entity.type
_entity.pdbx_description
1 polymer ?
#
loop_
_entity_poly.entity_id
_entity_poly.type
_entity_poly.pdbx_seq_one_letter_code
_entity_poly.pdbx_strand_id
1 'polypeptide(L)' 'MTREEIIAKVNSLLAEEFEIEESEIVPEANIVETFHLDSLSRIDMIALVESNFKLHIQAEEIKTMLTFQDLYNYIETHIQ' A
#
# COMPACT_ATOMS: atom_id res chain seq x y z
N MET A 1 -15.24 -3.70 -4.47
CA MET A 1 -14.16 -4.58 -4.98
C MET A 1 -13.98 -5.72 -4.00
N THR A 2 -13.56 -6.92 -4.44
CA THR A 2 -13.22 -8.01 -3.51
C THR A 2 -11.81 -7.82 -2.93
N ARG A 3 -11.52 -8.45 -1.78
CA ARG A 3 -10.19 -8.40 -1.15
C ARG A 3 -9.08 -8.84 -2.10
N GLU A 4 -9.32 -9.91 -2.86
CA GLU A 4 -8.36 -10.47 -3.81
C GLU A 4 -8.03 -9.48 -4.92
N GLU A 5 -9.03 -8.76 -5.44
CA GLU A 5 -8.82 -7.71 -6.45
C GLU A 5 -8.03 -6.52 -5.89
N ILE A 6 -8.27 -6.15 -4.62
CA ILE A 6 -7.52 -5.09 -3.95
C ILE A 6 -6.06 -5.50 -3.83
N ILE A 7 -5.78 -6.69 -3.29
CA ILE A 7 -4.41 -7.19 -3.11
C ILE A 7 -3.69 -7.25 -4.46
N ALA A 8 -4.29 -7.88 -5.47
CA ALA A 8 -3.68 -7.99 -6.79
C ALA A 8 -3.37 -6.62 -7.40
N LYS A 9 -4.30 -5.66 -7.29
CA LYS A 9 -4.12 -4.33 -7.86
C LYS A 9 -3.08 -3.51 -7.08
N VAL A 10 -3.09 -3.56 -5.75
CA VAL A 10 -2.11 -2.87 -4.92
C VAL A 10 -0.72 -3.45 -5.16
N ASN A 11 -0.58 -4.78 -5.19
CA ASN A 11 0.70 -5.45 -5.38
C ASN A 11 1.29 -5.13 -6.74
N SER A 12 0.50 -5.29 -7.81
CA SER A 12 0.95 -4.96 -9.17
C SER A 12 1.36 -3.48 -9.28
N LEU A 13 0.58 -2.57 -8.70
CA LEU A 13 0.87 -1.13 -8.70
C LEU A 13 2.19 -0.81 -7.99
N LEU A 14 2.37 -1.34 -6.78
CA LEU A 14 3.57 -1.07 -5.98
C LEU A 14 4.80 -1.79 -6.56
N ALA A 15 4.65 -3.02 -7.07
CA ALA A 15 5.73 -3.75 -7.72
C ALA A 15 6.26 -3.00 -8.95
N GLU A 16 5.36 -2.45 -9.77
CA GLU A 16 5.74 -1.66 -10.95
C GLU A 16 6.43 -0.34 -10.55
N GLU A 17 5.87 0.40 -9.60
CA GLU A 17 6.36 1.73 -9.22
C GLU A 17 7.67 1.68 -8.42
N PHE A 18 7.88 0.63 -7.61
CA PHE A 18 9.10 0.44 -6.82
C PHE A 18 10.10 -0.53 -7.47
N GLU A 19 9.83 -1.02 -8.67
CA GLU A 19 10.67 -1.96 -9.42
C GLU A 19 11.07 -3.22 -8.61
N ILE A 20 10.10 -3.79 -7.87
CA ILE A 20 10.30 -5.03 -7.10
C ILE A 20 9.39 -6.17 -7.59
N GLU A 21 9.67 -7.40 -7.15
CA GLU A 21 8.81 -8.54 -7.46
C GLU A 21 7.57 -8.57 -6.55
N GLU A 22 6.41 -8.89 -7.12
CA GLU A 22 5.16 -9.06 -6.35
C GLU A 22 5.28 -10.14 -5.26
N SER A 23 6.20 -11.10 -5.41
CA SER A 23 6.49 -12.12 -4.40
C SER A 23 7.11 -11.57 -3.12
N GLU A 24 7.78 -10.42 -3.19
CA GLU A 24 8.35 -9.73 -2.02
C GLU A 24 7.24 -8.98 -1.24
N ILE A 25 6.11 -8.70 -1.89
CA ILE A 25 4.96 -8.02 -1.28
C ILE A 25 4.08 -9.05 -0.57
N VAL A 26 4.51 -9.44 0.64
CA VAL A 26 3.76 -10.36 1.48
C VAL A 26 2.92 -9.61 2.52
N PRO A 27 1.69 -10.07 2.86
CA PRO A 27 0.79 -9.36 3.77
C PRO A 27 1.43 -9.03 5.14
N GLU A 28 2.27 -9.93 5.64
CA GLU A 28 2.94 -9.79 6.94
C GLU A 28 4.23 -8.94 6.89
N ALA A 29 4.73 -8.62 5.68
CA ALA A 29 5.95 -7.82 5.54
C ALA A 29 5.68 -6.35 5.87
N ASN A 30 6.73 -5.73 6.41
CA ASN A 30 6.73 -4.30 6.67
C ASN A 30 6.94 -3.53 5.37
N ILE A 31 6.05 -2.58 5.07
CA ILE A 31 6.10 -1.76 3.85
C ILE A 31 7.40 -0.97 3.77
N VAL A 32 7.80 -0.36 4.87
CA VAL A 32 9.00 0.49 4.95
C VAL A 32 10.26 -0.32 4.77
N GLU A 33 10.34 -1.51 5.35
CA GLU A 33 11.50 -2.38 5.19
C GLU A 33 11.59 -2.99 3.79
N THR A 34 10.44 -3.38 3.22
CA THR A 34 10.38 -4.05 1.90
C THR A 34 10.81 -3.11 0.78
N PHE A 35 10.32 -1.87 0.77
CA PHE A 35 10.67 -0.89 -0.25
C PHE A 35 11.79 0.06 0.18
N HIS A 36 12.41 -0.17 1.33
CA HIS A 36 13.42 0.72 1.92
C HIS A 36 12.98 2.21 1.91
N LEU A 37 11.72 2.48 2.30
CA LEU A 37 11.14 3.82 2.18
C LEU A 37 11.74 4.80 3.19
N ASP A 38 12.21 5.93 2.69
CA ASP A 38 12.48 7.09 3.53
C ASP A 38 11.18 7.85 3.88
N SER A 39 11.28 8.84 4.76
CA SER A 39 10.13 9.64 5.20
C SER A 39 9.39 10.33 4.06
N LEU A 40 10.07 10.67 2.95
CA LEU A 40 9.47 11.24 1.74
C LEU A 40 8.82 10.17 0.87
N SER A 41 9.53 9.07 0.59
CA SER A 41 9.04 7.98 -0.28
C SER A 41 7.76 7.33 0.25
N ARG A 42 7.53 7.33 1.57
CA ARG A 42 6.25 6.92 2.15
C ARG A 42 5.08 7.82 1.74
N ILE A 43 5.31 9.12 1.64
CA ILE A 43 4.28 10.07 1.20
C ILE A 43 3.96 9.84 -0.28
N ASP A 44 4.97 9.59 -1.11
CA ASP A 44 4.79 9.25 -2.53
C ASP A 44 4.01 7.95 -2.71
N MET A 45 4.37 6.89 -1.96
CA MET A 45 3.64 5.61 -1.97
C MET A 45 2.16 5.78 -1.63
N ILE A 46 1.87 6.59 -0.60
CA ILE A 46 0.49 6.84 -0.17
C ILE A 46 -0.25 7.65 -1.22
N ALA A 47 0.35 8.70 -1.77
CA ALA A 47 -0.26 9.50 -2.84
C ALA A 47 -0.58 8.67 -4.09
N LEU A 48 0.30 7.71 -4.44
CA LEU A 48 0.09 6.75 -5.51
C LEU A 48 -1.15 5.89 -5.26
N VAL A 49 -1.29 5.33 -4.05
CA VAL A 49 -2.47 4.54 -3.66
C VAL A 49 -3.74 5.41 -3.65
N GLU A 50 -3.68 6.60 -3.04
CA GLU A 50 -4.79 7.56 -2.99
C GLU A 50 -5.32 7.89 -4.40
N SER A 51 -4.41 8.17 -5.34
CA SER A 51 -4.75 8.50 -6.73
C SER A 51 -5.37 7.31 -7.47
N ASN A 52 -4.82 6.11 -7.29
CA ASN A 52 -5.28 4.90 -7.98
C ASN A 52 -6.62 4.36 -7.48
N PHE A 53 -6.88 4.50 -6.18
CA PHE A 53 -8.10 4.01 -5.53
C PHE A 53 -9.09 5.12 -5.19
N LYS A 54 -8.77 6.38 -5.50
CA LYS A 54 -9.58 7.58 -5.20
C LYS A 54 -9.97 7.68 -3.73
N LEU A 55 -9.03 7.34 -2.86
CA LEU A 55 -9.19 7.37 -1.41
C LEU A 55 -8.33 8.48 -0.80
N HIS A 56 -8.57 8.79 0.47
CA HIS A 56 -7.74 9.71 1.23
C HIS A 56 -7.23 9.01 2.49
N ILE A 57 -5.91 8.97 2.67
CA ILE A 57 -5.24 8.38 3.83
C ILE A 57 -4.73 9.51 4.72
N GLN A 58 -5.21 9.55 5.95
CA GLN A 58 -4.76 10.56 6.92
C GLN A 58 -3.35 10.24 7.41
N ALA A 59 -2.56 11.28 7.71
CA ALA A 59 -1.19 11.12 8.17
C ALA A 59 -1.04 10.30 9.47
N GLU A 60 -2.07 10.27 10.33
CA GLU A 60 -2.09 9.41 11.52
C GLU A 60 -2.22 7.92 11.15
N GLU A 61 -3.05 7.59 10.15
CA GLU A 61 -3.23 6.22 9.66
C GLU A 61 -1.96 5.71 8.97
N ILE A 62 -1.23 6.58 8.25
CA ILE A 62 0.06 6.23 7.65
C ILE A 62 1.08 5.82 8.72
N LYS A 63 1.03 6.45 9.91
CA LYS A 63 1.97 6.13 11.00
C LYS A 63 1.66 4.80 11.68
N THR A 64 0.39 4.38 11.68
CA THR A 64 -0.05 3.11 12.26
C THR A 64 0.00 1.97 11.25
N MET A 65 -0.07 2.29 9.95
CA MET A 65 0.07 1.35 8.85
C MET A 65 1.54 0.94 8.67
N LEU A 66 1.87 -0.27 9.12
CA LEU A 66 3.23 -0.80 9.04
C LEU A 66 3.34 -1.94 8.03
N THR A 67 2.28 -2.74 7.87
CA THR A 67 2.27 -3.93 7.03
C THR A 67 1.41 -3.75 5.79
N PHE A 68 1.66 -4.56 4.75
CA PHE A 68 0.79 -4.60 3.58
C PHE A 68 -0.63 -5.04 3.93
N GLN A 69 -0.79 -5.91 4.92
CA GLN A 69 -2.10 -6.29 5.44
C GLN A 69 -2.88 -5.08 5.97
N ASP A 70 -2.23 -4.15 6.68
CA ASP A 70 -2.87 -2.92 7.13
C ASP A 70 -3.32 -2.07 5.95
N LEU A 71 -2.48 -1.96 4.91
CA LEU A 71 -2.82 -1.27 3.66
C LEU A 71 -4.05 -1.88 2.98
N TYR A 72 -4.08 -3.19 2.77
CA TYR A 72 -5.23 -3.84 2.15
C TYR A 72 -6.52 -3.67 2.96
N ASN A 73 -6.43 -3.82 4.29
CA ASN A 73 -7.59 -3.65 5.17
C ASN A 73 -8.12 -2.22 5.14
N TYR A 74 -7.23 -1.22 5.13
CA TYR A 74 -7.61 0.19 5.04
C TYR A 74 -8.36 0.46 3.74
N ILE A 75 -7.79 0.01 2.63
CA ILE A 75 -8.34 0.16 1.29
C ILE A 75 -9.71 -0.56 1.21
N GLU A 76 -9.80 -1.82 1.66
CA GLU A 76 -11.06 -2.58 1.70
C GLU A 76 -12.17 -1.86 2.46
N THR A 77 -11.84 -1.17 3.56
CA THR A 77 -12.81 -0.44 4.38
C THR A 77 -13.25 0.89 3.75
N HIS A 78 -12.45 1.48 2.86
CA HIS A 78 -12.69 2.82 2.30
C HIS A 78 -13.18 2.82 0.83
N ILE A 79 -13.05 1.71 0.07
CA ILE A 79 -13.59 1.62 -1.30
C ILE A 79 -14.97 0.92 -1.36
N GLN A 80 -15.81 1.08 -0.33
CA GLN A 80 -17.19 0.58 -0.36
C GLN A 80 -18.09 1.42 -1.29
#